data_AF-A0A8S1W7L7-F1
#
_entry.id   AF-A0A8S1W7L7-F1
#
_cell.length_a   1.000
_cell.length_b   1.000
_cell.length_c   1.000
_cell.angle_alpha   90.00
_cell.angle_beta   90.00
_cell.angle_gamma   90.00
#
_symmetry.space_group_name_H-M   'P 1'
#
loop_
_entity.id
_entity.type
_entity.pdbx_description
1 polymer ?
#
loop_
_entity_poly.entity_id
_entity_poly.type
_entity_poly.pdbx_seq_one_letter_code
_entity_poly.pdbx_strand_id
1 'polypeptide(L)'
;MSINNRGLSKEFQERIINDLGIVECSDFHDGTCLYASFIRLLQLIPKSYKYYIPIHLIPFLIFKRKRVMQRPLKTISVAFYNYAKSVLFVSLYVAICKYALCKLKNIRHKVDGWNPALAASAACSALFLESEGRRQEIALFIFPKSLETAWRLLKKRGYVTNIKGWELFLFGLAMGIINYFYHYDDAAIKSTYLTIFKNFWGKD
;
A
#
# COMPACT_ATOMS: atom_id res chain seq x y z
N MET A 1 7.55 -7.38 30.30
CA MET A 1 7.54 -7.53 28.82
C MET A 1 8.13 -6.26 28.23
N SER A 2 9.45 -6.21 28.01
CA SER A 2 10.14 -4.99 27.56
C SER A 2 9.93 -4.81 26.06
N ILE A 3 9.20 -3.76 25.68
CA ILE A 3 9.02 -3.36 24.29
C ILE A 3 10.26 -2.55 23.90
N ASN A 4 11.32 -3.24 23.46
CA ASN A 4 12.51 -2.59 22.91
C ASN A 4 12.19 -2.02 21.51
N ASN A 5 11.45 -0.91 21.46
CA ASN A 5 11.21 -0.12 20.26
C ASN A 5 12.08 1.13 20.30
N ARG A 6 13.15 1.13 19.48
CA ARG A 6 14.01 2.29 19.25
C ARG A 6 13.15 3.43 18.66
N GLY A 7 12.75 4.39 19.49
CA GLY A 7 12.03 5.58 19.04
C GLY A 7 11.01 6.17 20.01
N LEU A 8 10.66 5.47 21.09
CA LEU A 8 9.77 6.00 22.14
C LEU A 8 10.60 6.34 23.38
N SER A 9 10.37 7.52 23.98
CA SER A 9 11.01 7.89 25.25
C SER A 9 10.59 6.89 26.33
N LYS A 10 11.50 6.60 27.28
CA LYS A 10 11.22 5.66 28.37
C LYS A 10 10.02 6.10 29.21
N GLU A 11 9.88 7.40 29.44
CA GLU A 11 8.75 8.02 30.14
C GLU A 11 7.40 7.73 29.45
N PHE A 12 7.37 7.78 28.12
CA PHE A 12 6.15 7.47 27.35
C PHE A 12 5.81 5.98 27.41
N GLN A 13 6.82 5.10 27.43
CA GLN A 13 6.61 3.67 27.61
C GLN A 13 6.04 3.34 28.99
N GLU A 14 6.54 3.99 30.04
CA GLU A 14 6.04 3.82 31.41
C GLU A 14 4.59 4.33 31.56
N ARG A 15 4.25 5.47 30.95
CA ARG A 15 2.86 5.95 30.90
C ARG A 15 1.92 4.96 30.21
N ILE A 16 2.31 4.39 29.08
CA ILE A 16 1.50 3.36 28.40
C ILE A 16 1.27 2.14 29.28
N ILE A 17 2.27 1.73 30.08
CA ILE A 17 2.15 0.57 30.96
C ILE A 17 1.25 0.87 32.17
N ASN A 18 1.32 2.10 32.71
CA ASN A 18 0.60 2.48 33.92
C ASN A 18 -0.85 2.95 33.67
N ASP A 19 -1.12 3.65 32.56
CA ASP A 19 -2.45 4.20 32.22
C ASP A 19 -3.28 3.24 31.34
N LEU A 20 -3.14 1.92 31.53
CA LEU A 20 -3.86 0.90 30.73
C LEU A 20 -3.67 1.03 29.20
N GLY A 21 -2.62 1.72 28.76
CA GLY A 21 -2.33 2.00 27.35
C GLY A 21 -3.16 3.13 26.73
N ILE A 22 -3.79 4.00 27.53
CA ILE A 22 -4.52 5.16 27.02
C ILE A 22 -3.52 6.24 26.61
N VAL A 23 -3.28 6.36 25.30
CA VAL A 23 -2.41 7.41 24.73
C VAL A 23 -3.23 8.65 24.43
N GLU A 24 -2.76 9.85 24.78
CA GLU A 24 -3.47 11.09 24.50
C GLU A 24 -3.28 11.54 23.04
N CYS A 25 -4.06 12.52 22.57
CA CYS A 25 -3.85 13.06 21.22
C CYS A 25 -2.67 14.04 21.16
N SER A 26 -2.41 14.75 22.26
CA SER A 26 -1.26 15.62 22.49
C SER A 26 0.07 14.92 22.19
N ASP A 27 0.18 13.63 22.52
CA ASP A 27 1.38 12.83 22.26
C ASP A 27 1.71 12.66 20.77
N PHE A 28 0.72 12.80 19.88
CA PHE A 28 0.89 12.58 18.44
C PHE A 28 0.89 13.86 17.61
N HIS A 29 0.21 14.89 18.09
CA HIS A 29 0.10 16.16 17.40
C HIS A 29 -0.39 17.29 18.33
N ASP A 30 0.04 18.50 18.02
CA ASP A 30 -0.52 19.70 18.64
C ASP A 30 -1.84 20.11 17.97
N GLY A 31 -2.74 20.72 18.75
CA GLY A 31 -4.02 21.22 18.27
C GLY A 31 -5.06 20.13 17.96
N THR A 32 -6.08 20.50 17.18
CA THR A 32 -7.19 19.59 16.87
C THR A 32 -6.77 18.49 15.91
N CYS A 33 -7.38 17.30 16.02
CA CYS A 33 -7.06 16.16 15.15
C CYS A 33 -7.29 16.48 13.66
N LEU A 34 -8.27 17.34 13.36
CA LEU A 34 -8.55 17.79 12.00
C LEU A 34 -7.46 18.72 11.47
N TYR A 35 -7.05 19.72 12.28
CA TYR A 35 -5.95 20.61 11.96
C TYR A 35 -4.64 19.84 11.72
N ALA A 36 -4.29 18.93 12.64
CA ALA A 36 -3.10 18.10 12.52
C ALA A 36 -3.11 17.24 11.26
N SER A 37 -4.26 16.67 10.90
CA SER A 37 -4.41 15.85 9.68
C SER A 37 -4.25 16.69 8.41
N PHE A 38 -4.80 17.91 8.41
CA PHE A 38 -4.68 18.84 7.29
C PHE A 38 -3.26 19.37 7.11
N ILE A 39 -2.60 19.80 8.19
CA ILE A 39 -1.19 20.22 8.15
C ILE A 39 -0.30 19.08 7.67
N ARG A 40 -0.57 17.85 8.12
CA ARG A 40 0.20 16.68 7.70
C ARG A 40 0.03 16.39 6.21
N LEU A 41 -1.17 16.54 5.66
CA LEU A 41 -1.43 16.46 4.22
C LEU A 41 -0.53 17.44 3.45
N LEU A 42 -0.49 18.70 3.87
CA LEU A 42 0.33 19.74 3.22
C LEU A 42 1.83 19.50 3.39
N GLN A 43 2.28 19.02 4.56
CA GLN A 43 3.69 18.74 4.83
C GLN A 43 4.23 17.53 4.04
N LEU A 44 3.37 16.56 3.71
CA LEU A 44 3.78 15.35 2.99
C LEU A 44 4.06 15.62 1.52
N ILE A 45 3.34 16.54 0.89
CA ILE A 45 3.51 16.90 -0.52
C ILE A 45 4.99 17.25 -0.85
N PRO A 46 5.63 18.24 -0.18
CA PRO A 46 7.02 18.61 -0.45
C PRO A 46 8.04 17.63 0.13
N LYS A 47 7.65 16.67 0.99
CA LYS A 47 8.55 15.62 1.49
C LYS A 47 8.56 14.37 0.62
N SER A 48 7.52 14.19 -0.20
CA SER A 48 7.34 13.01 -1.04
C SER A 48 8.25 12.97 -2.27
N TYR A 49 8.75 14.13 -2.73
CA TYR A 49 9.50 14.22 -3.98
C TYR A 49 10.74 13.31 -4.05
N LYS A 50 11.47 13.14 -2.94
CA LYS A 50 12.70 12.32 -2.91
C LYS A 50 12.46 10.86 -3.30
N TYR A 51 11.32 10.31 -2.89
CA TYR A 51 10.98 8.90 -3.14
C TYR A 51 10.11 8.73 -4.38
N TYR A 52 9.22 9.71 -4.65
CA TYR A 52 8.27 9.61 -5.75
C TYR A 52 8.87 9.97 -7.11
N ILE A 53 9.86 10.86 -7.16
CA ILE A 53 10.52 11.19 -8.43
C ILE A 53 11.14 9.94 -9.05
N PRO A 54 12.00 9.14 -8.38
CA PRO A 54 12.56 7.92 -8.97
C PRO A 54 11.47 6.93 -9.43
N ILE A 55 10.46 6.68 -8.58
CA ILE A 55 9.39 5.71 -8.86
C ILE A 55 8.59 6.09 -10.11
N HIS A 56 8.37 7.39 -10.34
CA HIS A 56 7.58 7.86 -11.47
C HIS A 56 8.42 8.18 -12.71
N LEU A 57 9.62 8.71 -12.51
CA LEU A 57 10.51 9.15 -13.57
C LEU A 57 11.16 7.96 -14.28
N ILE A 58 11.55 6.91 -13.56
CA ILE A 58 12.23 5.76 -14.15
C ILE A 58 11.32 5.01 -15.14
N PRO A 59 10.08 4.59 -14.77
CA PRO A 59 9.18 3.96 -15.74
C PRO A 59 8.81 4.90 -16.89
N PHE A 60 8.67 6.20 -16.61
CA PHE A 60 8.38 7.19 -17.65
C PHE A 60 9.50 7.27 -18.69
N LEU A 61 10.76 7.32 -18.27
CA LEU A 61 11.92 7.37 -19.15
C LEU A 61 12.10 6.06 -19.93
N ILE A 62 11.89 4.90 -19.30
CA ILE A 62 12.05 3.59 -19.94
C ILE A 62 10.94 3.34 -20.97
N PHE A 63 9.68 3.49 -20.58
CA PHE A 63 8.55 3.06 -21.41
C PHE A 63 8.04 4.13 -22.38
N LYS A 64 8.27 5.42 -22.13
CA LYS A 64 7.72 6.52 -22.96
C LYS A 64 8.76 7.31 -23.75
N ARG A 65 10.03 6.88 -23.81
CA ARG A 65 11.14 7.57 -24.53
C ARG A 65 10.77 8.02 -25.95
N LYS A 66 10.19 7.13 -26.77
CA LYS A 66 9.79 7.45 -28.15
C LYS A 66 8.70 8.53 -28.24
N ARG A 67 7.76 8.53 -27.31
CA ARG A 67 6.63 9.49 -27.25
C ARG A 67 7.08 10.87 -26.76
N VAL A 68 8.04 10.90 -25.83
CA VAL A 68 8.66 12.14 -25.34
C VAL A 68 9.41 12.86 -26.48
N MET A 69 10.13 12.12 -27.33
CA MET A 69 10.83 12.70 -28.50
C MET A 69 9.88 13.30 -29.54
N GLN A 70 8.68 12.74 -29.71
CA GLN A 70 7.72 13.24 -30.73
C GLN A 70 6.88 14.42 -30.24
N ARG A 71 6.46 14.43 -28.96
CA ARG A 71 5.61 15.50 -28.38
C ARG A 71 5.99 15.77 -26.92
N PRO A 72 7.03 16.55 -26.65
CA PRO A 72 7.58 16.72 -25.30
C PRO A 72 6.62 17.43 -24.35
N LEU A 73 6.09 18.60 -24.73
CA LEU A 73 5.26 19.43 -23.84
C LEU A 73 3.98 18.73 -23.36
N LYS A 74 3.24 18.11 -24.27
CA LYS A 74 2.00 17.37 -23.94
C LYS A 74 2.28 16.13 -23.08
N THR A 75 3.41 15.47 -23.31
CA THR A 75 3.77 14.26 -22.54
C THR A 75 4.21 14.63 -21.13
N ILE A 76 4.94 15.74 -20.98
CA ILE A 76 5.38 16.26 -19.67
C ILE A 76 4.19 16.78 -18.86
N SER A 77 3.26 17.53 -19.46
CA SER A 77 2.10 18.04 -18.71
C SER A 77 1.21 16.91 -18.18
N VAL A 78 0.98 15.87 -18.98
CA VAL A 78 0.25 14.66 -18.55
C VAL A 78 1.03 13.91 -17.47
N ALA A 79 2.36 13.82 -17.58
CA ALA A 79 3.19 13.19 -16.56
C ALA A 79 3.12 13.95 -15.22
N PHE A 80 3.19 15.29 -15.28
CA PHE A 80 3.07 16.14 -14.10
C PHE A 80 1.69 16.04 -13.45
N TYR A 81 0.61 16.06 -14.24
CA TYR A 81 -0.74 15.86 -13.73
C TYR A 81 -0.90 14.52 -13.02
N ASN A 82 -0.41 13.43 -13.63
CA ASN A 82 -0.43 12.11 -13.00
C ASN A 82 0.42 12.06 -11.73
N TYR A 83 1.58 12.72 -11.72
CA TYR A 83 2.43 12.82 -10.54
C TYR A 83 1.73 13.58 -9.39
N ALA A 84 1.16 14.75 -9.67
CA ALA A 84 0.44 15.54 -8.69
C ALA A 84 -0.75 14.78 -8.09
N LYS A 85 -1.51 14.07 -8.93
CA LYS A 85 -2.61 13.19 -8.53
C LYS A 85 -2.15 12.09 -7.55
N SER A 86 -1.02 11.46 -7.83
CA SER A 86 -0.48 10.40 -6.96
C SER A 86 0.10 10.90 -5.65
N VAL A 87 0.76 12.06 -5.67
CA VAL A 87 1.24 12.71 -4.43
C VAL A 87 0.05 13.11 -3.55
N LEU A 88 -1.03 13.60 -4.16
CA LEU A 88 -2.27 13.91 -3.45
C LEU A 88 -2.90 12.64 -2.86
N PHE A 89 -3.01 11.55 -3.62
CA PHE A 89 -3.50 10.25 -3.15
C PHE A 89 -2.77 9.80 -1.87
N VAL A 90 -1.44 9.80 -1.90
CA VAL A 90 -0.60 9.30 -0.79
C VAL A 90 -0.71 10.21 0.43
N SER A 91 -0.70 11.52 0.22
CA SER A 91 -0.81 12.51 1.29
C SER A 91 -2.18 12.42 1.97
N LEU A 92 -3.24 12.25 1.17
CA LEU A 92 -4.60 12.07 1.66
C LEU A 92 -4.77 10.74 2.40
N TYR A 93 -4.22 9.64 1.87
CA TYR A 93 -4.25 8.33 2.53
C TYR A 93 -3.67 8.41 3.95
N VAL A 94 -2.51 9.03 4.12
CA VAL A 94 -1.87 9.18 5.43
C VAL A 94 -2.68 10.09 6.35
N ALA A 95 -3.21 11.20 5.83
CA ALA A 95 -4.04 12.14 6.61
C ALA A 95 -5.33 11.47 7.12
N ILE A 96 -6.07 10.78 6.25
CA ILE A 96 -7.30 10.05 6.63
C ILE A 96 -6.97 8.95 7.64
N CYS A 97 -5.90 8.18 7.41
CA CYS A 97 -5.50 7.11 8.33
C CYS A 97 -5.20 7.65 9.73
N LYS A 98 -4.43 8.73 9.84
CA LYS A 98 -4.11 9.37 11.13
C LYS A 98 -5.35 9.97 11.81
N TYR A 99 -6.21 10.63 11.04
CA TYR A 99 -7.48 11.17 11.56
C TYR A 99 -8.38 10.05 12.11
N ALA A 100 -8.58 8.99 11.31
CA ALA A 100 -9.40 7.84 11.68
C ALA A 100 -8.84 7.10 12.89
N LEU A 101 -7.51 6.93 12.98
CA LEU A 101 -6.85 6.37 14.17
C LEU A 101 -7.17 7.18 15.42
N CYS A 102 -7.05 8.51 15.38
CA CYS A 102 -7.33 9.37 16.54
C CYS A 102 -8.81 9.32 16.92
N LYS A 103 -9.72 9.36 15.93
CA LYS A 103 -11.16 9.24 16.17
C LYS A 103 -11.55 7.88 16.76
N LEU A 104 -11.06 6.78 16.19
CA LEU A 104 -11.35 5.43 16.68
C LEU A 104 -10.81 5.20 18.09
N LYS A 105 -9.60 5.72 18.38
CA LYS A 105 -9.03 5.72 19.73
C LYS A 105 -9.93 6.46 20.71
N ASN A 106 -10.36 7.68 20.36
CA ASN A 106 -11.19 8.51 21.24
C ASN A 106 -12.62 7.97 21.43
N ILE A 107 -13.14 7.19 20.47
CA ILE A 107 -14.47 6.58 20.57
C ILE A 107 -14.40 5.26 21.36
N ARG A 108 -13.40 4.42 21.08
CA ARG A 108 -13.32 3.07 21.65
C ARG A 108 -12.56 3.02 22.97
N HIS A 109 -11.80 4.07 23.31
CA HIS A 109 -10.92 4.16 24.49
C HIS A 109 -10.01 2.93 24.67
N LYS A 110 -9.62 2.30 23.56
CA LYS A 110 -8.81 1.07 23.51
C LYS A 110 -7.72 1.25 22.47
N VAL A 111 -6.53 0.74 22.74
CA VAL A 111 -5.42 0.67 21.77
C VAL A 111 -5.21 -0.79 21.38
N ASP A 112 -6.05 -1.28 20.47
CA ASP A 112 -6.01 -2.65 19.95
C ASP A 112 -5.56 -2.69 18.48
N GLY A 113 -5.34 -3.90 17.96
CA GLY A 113 -5.01 -4.09 16.55
C GLY A 113 -6.16 -3.80 15.57
N TRP A 114 -7.39 -3.60 16.07
CA TRP A 114 -8.56 -3.30 15.23
C TRP A 114 -8.61 -1.82 14.83
N ASN A 115 -8.21 -0.91 15.70
CA ASN A 115 -8.13 0.52 15.37
C ASN A 115 -7.29 0.82 14.11
N PRO A 116 -6.03 0.34 13.98
CA PRO A 116 -5.26 0.56 12.77
C PRO A 116 -5.84 -0.15 11.55
N ALA A 117 -6.48 -1.31 11.72
CA ALA A 117 -7.16 -1.99 10.62
C ALA A 117 -8.32 -1.16 10.07
N LEU A 118 -9.23 -0.69 10.94
CA LEU A 118 -10.36 0.15 10.57
C LEU A 118 -9.92 1.52 10.00
N ALA A 119 -8.88 2.13 10.57
CA ALA A 119 -8.34 3.37 10.06
C ALA A 119 -7.72 3.21 8.66
N ALA A 120 -6.99 2.12 8.42
CA ALA A 120 -6.46 1.80 7.09
C ALA A 120 -7.60 1.51 6.10
N SER A 121 -8.64 0.80 6.51
CA SER A 121 -9.84 0.58 5.69
C SER A 121 -10.53 1.88 5.31
N ALA A 122 -10.66 2.84 6.24
CA ALA A 122 -11.20 4.16 5.92
C ALA A 122 -10.29 4.95 4.97
N ALA A 123 -8.97 4.87 5.17
CA ALA A 123 -7.97 5.53 4.32
C ALA A 123 -7.94 4.97 2.90
N CYS A 124 -8.33 3.71 2.67
CA CYS A 124 -8.46 3.13 1.33
C CYS A 124 -9.41 3.92 0.41
N SER A 125 -10.33 4.72 0.95
CA SER A 125 -11.14 5.65 0.15
C SER A 125 -10.30 6.63 -0.69
N ALA A 126 -9.09 7.00 -0.24
CA ALA A 126 -8.17 7.83 -1.00
C ALA A 126 -7.78 7.18 -2.36
N LEU A 127 -7.83 5.85 -2.47
CA LEU A 127 -7.47 5.12 -3.69
C LEU A 127 -8.36 5.47 -4.89
N PHE A 128 -9.59 5.94 -4.65
CA PHE A 128 -10.46 6.41 -5.72
C PHE A 128 -9.95 7.68 -6.42
N LEU A 129 -9.04 8.42 -5.78
CA LEU A 129 -8.36 9.53 -6.43
C LEU A 129 -7.30 9.09 -7.42
N GLU A 130 -6.92 7.81 -7.50
CA GLU A 130 -5.90 7.35 -8.46
C GLU A 130 -6.54 6.90 -9.79
N SER A 131 -5.76 6.83 -10.87
CA SER A 131 -6.26 6.32 -12.16
C SER A 131 -6.55 4.81 -12.11
N GLU A 132 -7.54 4.34 -12.87
CA GLU A 132 -7.98 2.94 -12.84
C GLU A 132 -6.86 1.94 -13.11
N GLY A 133 -6.03 2.17 -14.15
CA GLY A 133 -4.91 1.30 -14.46
C GLY A 133 -3.91 1.18 -13.31
N ARG A 134 -3.63 2.29 -12.61
CA ARG A 134 -2.73 2.27 -11.46
C ARG A 134 -3.38 1.67 -10.21
N ARG A 135 -4.68 1.84 -10.03
CA ARG A 135 -5.43 1.16 -8.95
C ARG A 135 -5.30 -0.35 -9.07
N GLN A 136 -5.38 -0.89 -10.29
CA GLN A 136 -5.17 -2.32 -10.55
C GLN A 136 -3.73 -2.73 -10.24
N GLU A 137 -2.72 -1.99 -10.71
CA GLU A 137 -1.31 -2.28 -10.40
C GLU A 137 -1.03 -2.29 -8.89
N ILE A 138 -1.54 -1.30 -8.16
CA ILE A 138 -1.42 -1.21 -6.70
C ILE A 138 -2.14 -2.40 -6.03
N ALA A 139 -3.35 -2.74 -6.49
CA ALA A 139 -4.11 -3.85 -5.93
C ALA A 139 -3.38 -5.18 -6.12
N LEU A 140 -2.88 -5.47 -7.33
CA LEU A 140 -2.09 -6.67 -7.61
C LEU A 140 -0.80 -6.73 -6.78
N PHE A 141 -0.18 -5.58 -6.51
CA PHE A 141 1.01 -5.52 -5.68
C PHE A 141 0.72 -5.78 -4.19
N ILE A 142 -0.33 -5.17 -3.65
CA ILE A 142 -0.66 -5.23 -2.22
C ILE A 142 -1.37 -6.53 -1.85
N PHE A 143 -2.19 -7.09 -2.75
CA PHE A 143 -2.98 -8.30 -2.50
C PHE A 143 -2.16 -9.50 -1.97
N PRO A 144 -1.06 -9.95 -2.60
CA PRO A 144 -0.27 -11.06 -2.06
C PRO A 144 0.36 -10.69 -0.70
N LYS A 145 0.73 -9.42 -0.49
CA LYS A 145 1.27 -8.93 0.79
C LYS A 145 0.23 -8.89 1.91
N SER A 146 -1.03 -8.58 1.60
CA SER A 146 -2.11 -8.63 2.58
C SER A 146 -2.43 -10.07 2.97
N LEU A 147 -2.44 -11.01 2.02
CA LEU A 147 -2.59 -12.44 2.31
C LEU A 147 -1.46 -12.97 3.20
N GLU A 148 -0.21 -12.63 2.87
CA GLU A 148 0.97 -13.00 3.68
C GLU A 148 0.85 -12.46 5.11
N THR A 149 0.42 -11.19 5.25
CA THR A 149 0.22 -10.56 6.55
C THR A 149 -0.93 -11.19 7.33
N ALA A 150 -2.04 -11.50 6.67
CA ALA A 150 -3.19 -12.18 7.27
C ALA A 150 -2.81 -13.58 7.77
N TRP A 151 -2.07 -14.36 6.97
CA TRP A 151 -1.56 -15.68 7.37
C TRP A 151 -0.67 -15.59 8.62
N ARG A 152 0.27 -14.64 8.65
CA ARG A 152 1.12 -14.41 9.82
C ARG A 152 0.32 -14.02 11.05
N LEU A 153 -0.73 -13.22 10.91
CA LEU A 153 -1.61 -12.83 12.01
C LEU A 153 -2.42 -14.02 12.54
N LEU A 154 -2.98 -14.84 11.65
CA LEU A 154 -3.71 -16.06 12.01
C LEU A 154 -2.79 -17.05 12.75
N LYS A 155 -1.57 -17.24 12.26
CA LYS A 155 -0.54 -18.06 12.91
C LYS A 155 -0.19 -17.53 14.31
N LYS A 156 0.03 -16.22 14.46
CA LYS A 156 0.32 -15.60 15.75
C LYS A 156 -0.82 -15.79 16.77
N ARG A 157 -2.07 -15.85 16.30
CA ARG A 157 -3.25 -16.09 17.12
C ARG A 157 -3.56 -17.57 17.36
N GLY A 158 -2.75 -18.49 16.82
CA GLY A 158 -2.92 -19.92 16.99
C GLY A 158 -4.01 -20.56 16.13
N TYR A 159 -4.64 -19.82 15.21
CA TYR A 159 -5.71 -20.35 14.34
C TYR A 159 -5.18 -21.25 13.22
N VAL A 160 -3.91 -21.08 12.82
CA VAL A 160 -3.33 -21.79 11.68
C VAL A 160 -1.93 -22.27 12.02
N THR A 161 -1.67 -23.55 11.75
CA THR A 161 -0.35 -24.17 11.88
C THR A 161 0.43 -24.10 10.58
N ASN A 162 1.75 -24.08 10.67
CA ASN A 162 2.59 -24.07 9.47
C ASN A 162 2.63 -25.47 8.85
N ILE A 163 1.94 -25.68 7.74
CA ILE A 163 1.98 -26.93 6.98
C ILE A 163 3.27 -26.92 6.16
N LYS A 164 4.18 -27.87 6.38
CA LYS A 164 5.41 -27.95 5.58
C LYS A 164 5.04 -28.15 4.09
N GLY A 165 5.59 -27.31 3.21
CA GLY A 165 5.43 -27.46 1.75
C GLY A 165 4.16 -26.86 1.14
N TRP A 166 3.32 -26.11 1.88
CA TRP A 166 2.14 -25.44 1.31
C TRP A 166 2.47 -24.49 0.15
N GLU A 167 3.65 -23.87 0.18
CA GLU A 167 4.16 -22.97 -0.85
C GLU A 167 4.37 -23.69 -2.19
N LEU A 168 4.85 -24.94 -2.15
CA LEU A 168 5.04 -25.78 -3.34
C LEU A 168 3.69 -26.10 -3.99
N PHE A 169 2.69 -26.43 -3.17
CA PHE A 169 1.33 -26.69 -3.65
C PHE A 169 0.73 -25.44 -4.31
N LEU A 170 0.83 -24.27 -3.68
CA LEU A 170 0.33 -23.04 -4.28
C LEU A 170 1.06 -22.66 -5.57
N PHE A 171 2.37 -22.88 -5.61
CA PHE A 171 3.15 -22.66 -6.83
C PHE A 171 2.69 -23.59 -7.96
N GLY A 172 2.54 -24.88 -7.67
CA GLY A 172 2.03 -25.86 -8.64
C GLY A 172 0.62 -25.52 -9.13
N LEU A 173 -0.27 -25.12 -8.21
CA LEU A 173 -1.63 -24.69 -8.54
C LEU A 173 -1.62 -23.43 -9.42
N ALA A 174 -0.84 -22.42 -9.08
CA ALA A 174 -0.73 -21.18 -9.86
C ALA A 174 -0.20 -21.46 -11.27
N MET A 175 0.84 -22.29 -11.39
CA MET A 175 1.38 -22.70 -12.69
C MET A 175 0.36 -23.51 -13.50
N GLY A 176 -0.38 -24.41 -12.87
CA GLY A 176 -1.45 -25.17 -13.51
C GLY A 176 -2.55 -24.27 -14.08
N ILE A 177 -2.99 -23.27 -13.30
CA ILE A 177 -3.97 -22.28 -13.76
C ILE A 177 -3.43 -21.47 -14.94
N ILE A 178 -2.19 -20.98 -14.87
CA ILE A 178 -1.58 -20.21 -15.97
C ILE A 178 -1.49 -21.07 -17.24
N ASN A 179 -1.06 -22.33 -17.12
CA ASN A 179 -0.96 -23.24 -18.25
C ASN A 179 -2.32 -23.58 -18.87
N TYR A 180 -3.35 -23.77 -18.04
CA TYR A 180 -4.73 -23.98 -18.49
C TYR A 180 -5.21 -22.80 -19.35
N PHE A 181 -5.07 -21.56 -18.86
CA PHE A 181 -5.45 -20.38 -19.64
C PHE A 181 -4.59 -20.21 -20.89
N TYR A 182 -3.29 -20.55 -20.84
CA TYR A 182 -2.44 -20.47 -22.03
C TYR A 182 -2.92 -21.36 -23.18
N HIS A 183 -3.39 -22.57 -22.89
CA HIS A 183 -3.88 -23.51 -23.90
C HIS A 183 -5.33 -23.22 -24.34
N TYR A 184 -6.23 -22.96 -23.40
CA TYR A 184 -7.68 -22.93 -23.68
C TYR A 184 -8.25 -21.53 -23.90
N ASP A 185 -7.66 -20.48 -23.32
CA ASP A 185 -8.14 -19.11 -23.43
C ASP A 185 -6.99 -18.10 -23.27
N ASP A 186 -6.20 -17.94 -24.33
CA ASP A 186 -5.01 -17.08 -24.30
C ASP A 186 -5.37 -15.59 -24.23
N ALA A 187 -6.62 -15.20 -24.52
CA ALA A 187 -7.11 -13.84 -24.33
C ALA A 187 -7.18 -13.42 -22.86
N ALA A 188 -7.28 -14.38 -21.92
CA ALA A 188 -7.23 -14.10 -20.49
C ALA A 188 -5.83 -13.66 -20.00
N ILE A 189 -4.77 -13.95 -20.76
CA ILE A 189 -3.38 -13.61 -20.38
C ILE A 189 -3.01 -12.26 -20.98
N LYS A 190 -2.41 -11.38 -20.17
CA LYS A 190 -1.91 -10.08 -20.63
C LYS A 190 -0.94 -10.29 -21.80
N SER A 191 -1.17 -9.55 -22.90
CA SER A 191 -0.45 -9.70 -24.17
C SER A 191 1.07 -9.75 -24.04
N THR A 192 1.66 -8.96 -23.12
CA THR A 192 3.10 -8.98 -22.85
C THR A 192 3.60 -10.35 -22.37
N TYR A 193 2.89 -11.00 -21.44
CA TYR A 193 3.26 -12.33 -20.96
C TYR A 193 3.02 -13.38 -22.02
N LEU A 194 1.93 -13.24 -22.77
CA LEU A 194 1.58 -14.14 -23.87
C LEU A 194 2.63 -14.13 -24.99
N THR A 195 3.18 -12.97 -25.37
CA THR A 195 4.31 -12.91 -26.32
C THR A 195 5.53 -13.67 -25.80
N ILE A 196 5.84 -13.54 -24.51
CA ILE A 196 6.96 -14.27 -23.89
C ILE A 196 6.65 -15.77 -23.90
N PHE A 197 5.44 -16.17 -23.52
CA PHE A 197 5.06 -17.58 -23.48
C PHE A 197 5.08 -18.22 -24.86
N LYS A 198 4.56 -17.54 -25.88
CA LYS A 198 4.65 -18.00 -27.28
C LYS A 198 6.09 -18.13 -27.76
N ASN A 199 6.99 -17.22 -27.36
CA ASN A 199 8.40 -17.31 -27.73
C ASN A 199 9.13 -18.48 -27.07
N PHE A 200 8.77 -18.85 -25.84
CA PHE A 200 9.45 -19.92 -25.09
C PHE A 200 8.85 -21.31 -25.35
N TRP A 201 7.53 -21.42 -25.35
CA TRP A 201 6.83 -22.71 -25.42
C TRP A 201 6.23 -23.01 -26.80
N GLY A 202 6.08 -22.01 -27.67
CA GLY A 202 5.30 -22.16 -28.89
C GLY A 202 3.82 -22.32 -28.58
N LYS A 203 2.97 -22.08 -29.57
CA LYS A 203 1.57 -22.49 -29.55
C LYS A 203 1.42 -23.32 -30.82
N ASP A 204 1.14 -24.61 -30.67
CA ASP A 204 0.86 -25.50 -31.81
C ASP A 204 -0.30 -24.95 -32.65
#